data_AF-A0A7Y1Z702-F1
#
_entry.id   AF-A0A7Y1Z702-F1
#
_cell.length_a   1.000
_cell.length_b   1.000
_cell.length_c   1.000
_cell.angle_alpha   90.00
_cell.angle_beta   90.00
_cell.angle_gamma   90.00
#
_symmetry.space_group_name_H-M   'P 1'
#
loop_
_entity.id
_entity.type
_entity.pdbx_description
1 polymer ?
#
loop_
_entity_poly.entity_id
_entity_poly.type
_entity_poly.pdbx_seq_one_letter_code
_entity_poly.pdbx_strand_id
1 'polypeptide(L)'
;MYKITIAIDGYSSTGKSTIAKQLAKSLGYKYVDSGAMYRAVTLYAMENGFISESHFNVNDFVLELDKIKLDFEFNEALEFSEIILNNENVEKQIRTLEVSSFVSQVSAIAEVRYQLVKLQHEMGKNKGIVMDGRDIGTVVFPDAELKIFLNASAEVRAQRRFDELISRGDAITFEDVLRNVNERDYIDSHREESPLTKAEDAIEIDTTHLSLQEQYDKIFQLVNMTLEDYE
;
A
#
# COMPACT_ATOMS: atom_id res chain seq x y z
N MET A 1 19.51 -9.92 -17.67
CA MET A 1 18.06 -9.66 -17.68
C MET A 1 17.86 -8.24 -17.20
N TYR A 2 17.20 -7.42 -18.02
CA TYR A 2 16.84 -6.06 -17.65
C TYR A 2 15.88 -6.09 -16.45
N LYS A 3 16.03 -5.14 -15.52
CA LYS A 3 15.18 -5.04 -14.34
C LYS A 3 14.25 -3.85 -14.49
N ILE A 4 12.96 -4.06 -14.28
CA ILE A 4 11.93 -3.01 -14.36
C ILE A 4 11.42 -2.60 -12.99
N THR A 5 10.74 -1.47 -12.95
CA THR A 5 9.93 -0.99 -11.83
C THR A 5 8.48 -1.29 -12.14
N ILE A 6 7.81 -2.04 -11.27
CA ILE A 6 6.39 -2.38 -11.40
C ILE A 6 5.62 -1.61 -10.33
N ALA A 7 4.78 -0.67 -10.75
CA ALA A 7 3.89 0.11 -9.90
C ALA A 7 2.50 -0.54 -9.88
N ILE A 8 1.97 -0.83 -8.69
CA ILE A 8 0.63 -1.40 -8.52
C ILE A 8 -0.20 -0.48 -7.62
N ASP A 9 -1.04 0.34 -8.24
CA ASP A 9 -1.97 1.23 -7.57
C ASP A 9 -3.38 0.65 -7.51
N GLY A 10 -4.24 1.29 -6.73
CA GLY A 10 -5.65 0.96 -6.67
C GLY A 10 -6.26 1.01 -5.28
N TYR A 11 -7.58 0.82 -5.24
CA TYR A 11 -8.39 0.94 -4.03
C TYR A 11 -7.98 -0.03 -2.91
N SER A 12 -8.38 0.28 -1.68
CA SER A 12 -8.12 -0.58 -0.53
C SER A 12 -8.73 -1.98 -0.73
N SER A 13 -8.03 -3.03 -0.29
CA SER A 13 -8.54 -4.43 -0.29
C SER A 13 -8.85 -5.03 -1.68
N THR A 14 -8.19 -4.56 -2.75
CA THR A 14 -8.31 -5.13 -4.12
C THR A 14 -7.43 -6.35 -4.39
N GLY A 15 -6.55 -6.74 -3.46
CA GLY A 15 -5.59 -7.85 -3.63
C GLY A 15 -4.16 -7.44 -4.02
N LYS A 16 -3.87 -6.13 -4.12
CA LYS A 16 -2.56 -5.60 -4.54
C LYS A 16 -1.37 -6.24 -3.84
N SER A 17 -1.33 -6.20 -2.51
CA SER A 17 -0.19 -6.68 -1.74
C SER A 17 0.06 -8.17 -1.94
N THR A 18 -1.00 -8.98 -2.09
CA THR A 18 -0.89 -10.41 -2.39
C THR A 18 -0.24 -10.64 -3.76
N ILE A 19 -0.73 -9.94 -4.79
CA ILE A 19 -0.18 -10.06 -6.14
C ILE A 19 1.26 -9.52 -6.19
N ALA A 20 1.51 -8.36 -5.60
CA ALA A 20 2.82 -7.71 -5.60
C ALA A 20 3.89 -8.62 -4.96
N LYS A 21 3.58 -9.28 -3.85
CA LYS A 21 4.45 -10.29 -3.22
C LYS A 21 4.72 -11.47 -4.15
N GLN A 22 3.68 -12.01 -4.79
CA GLN A 22 3.84 -13.14 -5.72
C GLN A 22 4.70 -12.76 -6.93
N LEU A 23 4.48 -11.60 -7.54
CA LEU A 23 5.28 -11.10 -8.66
C LEU A 23 6.73 -10.89 -8.24
N ALA A 24 6.96 -10.22 -7.11
CA ALA A 24 8.30 -9.97 -6.60
C ALA A 24 9.07 -11.28 -6.39
N LYS A 25 8.42 -12.29 -5.79
CA LYS A 25 8.98 -13.62 -5.62
C LYS A 25 9.33 -14.27 -6.96
N SER A 26 8.39 -14.32 -7.90
CA SER A 26 8.59 -14.95 -9.21
C SER A 26 9.69 -14.29 -10.04
N LEU A 27 9.91 -12.98 -9.88
CA LEU A 27 10.91 -12.21 -10.62
C LEU A 27 12.25 -12.09 -9.88
N GLY A 28 12.32 -12.50 -8.60
CA GLY A 28 13.47 -12.20 -7.72
C GLY A 28 13.65 -10.70 -7.48
N TYR A 29 12.55 -9.95 -7.46
CA TYR A 29 12.51 -8.51 -7.24
C TYR A 29 12.25 -8.19 -5.76
N LYS A 30 12.53 -6.96 -5.36
CA LYS A 30 12.14 -6.46 -4.04
C LYS A 30 10.65 -6.13 -4.04
N TYR A 31 9.94 -6.50 -2.99
CA TYR A 31 8.59 -6.04 -2.72
C TYR A 31 8.62 -4.89 -1.70
N VAL A 32 7.87 -3.82 -1.94
CA VAL A 32 7.67 -2.74 -0.97
C VAL A 32 6.18 -2.41 -0.84
N ASP A 33 5.67 -2.53 0.39
CA ASP A 33 4.32 -2.13 0.79
C ASP A 33 4.34 -0.65 1.23
N SER A 34 4.06 0.28 0.31
CA SER A 34 4.01 1.70 0.67
C SER A 34 2.88 1.98 1.69
N GLY A 35 1.80 1.20 1.63
CA GLY A 35 0.68 1.30 2.57
C GLY A 35 1.10 0.98 3.99
N ALA A 36 1.98 -0.01 4.20
CA ALA A 36 2.57 -0.32 5.48
C ALA A 36 3.35 0.88 6.05
N MET A 37 4.09 1.62 5.20
CA MET A 37 4.85 2.81 5.64
C MET A 37 3.93 3.88 6.23
N TYR A 38 2.86 4.25 5.52
CA TYR A 38 1.88 5.21 6.03
C TYR A 38 1.19 4.70 7.29
N ARG A 39 0.90 3.40 7.39
CA ARG A 39 0.30 2.80 8.59
C ARG A 39 1.25 2.79 9.79
N ALA A 40 2.55 2.57 9.58
CA ALA A 40 3.56 2.65 10.65
C ALA A 40 3.69 4.08 11.18
N VAL A 41 3.69 5.08 10.29
CA VAL A 41 3.64 6.50 10.68
C VAL A 41 2.35 6.83 11.43
N THR A 42 1.22 6.26 11.01
CA THR A 42 -0.06 6.40 11.71
C THR A 42 -0.04 5.77 13.09
N LEU A 43 0.52 4.57 13.22
CA LEU A 43 0.70 3.90 14.50
C LEU A 43 1.56 4.75 15.45
N TYR A 44 2.67 5.29 14.96
CA TYR A 44 3.49 6.22 15.74
C TYR A 44 2.68 7.42 16.22
N ALA A 45 1.85 8.01 15.35
CA ALA A 45 0.99 9.13 15.71
C ALA A 45 0.00 8.76 16.83
N MET A 46 -0.59 7.57 16.76
CA MET A 46 -1.54 7.06 17.75
C MET A 46 -0.86 6.79 19.10
N GLU A 47 0.27 6.06 19.10
CA GLU A 47 0.99 5.68 20.31
C GLU A 47 1.55 6.87 21.09
N ASN A 48 1.85 7.97 20.39
CA ASN A 48 2.33 9.22 21.01
C ASN A 48 1.19 10.23 21.27
N GLY A 49 -0.07 9.84 21.08
CA GLY A 49 -1.24 10.66 21.42
C GLY A 49 -1.48 11.84 20.48
N PHE A 50 -0.90 11.84 19.29
CA PHE A 50 -1.11 12.90 18.29
C PHE A 50 -2.46 12.77 17.59
N ILE A 51 -3.00 11.56 17.46
CA ILE A 51 -4.29 11.31 16.80
C ILE A 51 -5.15 10.32 17.58
N SER A 52 -6.46 10.60 17.62
CA SER A 52 -7.52 9.77 18.19
C SER A 52 -8.86 10.11 17.51
N GLU A 53 -9.96 9.46 17.90
CA GLU A 53 -11.28 9.72 17.31
C GLU A 53 -11.76 11.17 17.47
N SER A 54 -11.33 11.88 18.51
CA SER A 54 -11.80 13.23 18.82
C SER A 54 -10.76 14.34 18.59
N HIS A 55 -9.54 13.97 18.20
CA HIS A 55 -8.42 14.90 18.19
C HIS A 55 -7.34 14.49 17.19
N PHE A 56 -6.80 15.47 16.45
CA PHE A 56 -5.58 15.31 15.67
C PHE A 56 -4.69 16.56 15.79
N ASN A 57 -3.57 16.46 16.50
CA ASN A 57 -2.56 17.52 16.60
C ASN A 57 -1.52 17.40 15.47
N VAL A 58 -1.91 17.88 14.29
CA VAL A 58 -1.06 17.82 13.09
C VAL A 58 0.25 18.58 13.28
N ASN A 59 0.22 19.76 13.90
CA ASN A 59 1.40 20.61 14.03
C ASN A 59 2.49 19.95 14.89
N ASP A 60 2.13 19.45 16.08
CA ASP A 60 3.12 18.79 16.94
C ASP A 60 3.57 17.46 16.35
N PHE A 61 2.68 16.74 15.66
CA PHE A 61 3.04 15.52 14.96
C PHE A 61 4.08 15.75 13.84
N VAL A 62 3.90 16.81 13.04
CA VAL A 62 4.84 17.16 11.96
C VAL A 62 6.25 17.45 12.52
N LEU A 63 6.36 18.04 13.72
CA LEU A 63 7.65 18.29 14.38
C LEU A 63 8.37 17.01 14.82
N GLU A 64 7.66 15.88 14.90
CA GLU A 64 8.20 14.60 15.36
C GLU A 64 8.57 13.65 14.22
N LEU A 65 8.25 14.01 12.96
CA LEU A 65 8.49 13.14 11.80
C LEU A 65 9.96 12.72 11.64
N ASP A 66 10.90 13.60 11.96
CA ASP A 66 12.34 13.31 11.91
C ASP A 66 12.79 12.22 12.91
N LYS A 67 11.95 11.90 13.90
CA LYS A 67 12.21 10.80 14.85
C LYS A 67 11.72 9.46 14.35
N ILE A 68 10.89 9.44 13.30
CA ILE A 68 10.33 8.22 12.73
C ILE A 68 11.35 7.59 11.78
N LYS A 69 11.80 6.39 12.13
CA LYS A 69 12.66 5.56 11.28
C LYS A 69 11.88 4.35 10.81
N LEU A 70 11.75 4.22 9.49
CA LEU A 70 11.15 3.07 8.86
C LEU A 70 12.23 2.23 8.18
N ASP A 71 12.17 0.93 8.39
CA ASP A 71 12.98 -0.05 7.68
C ASP A 71 12.12 -1.25 7.28
N PHE A 72 12.67 -2.12 6.42
CA PHE A 72 12.04 -3.35 5.96
C PHE A 72 13.00 -4.51 6.18
N GLU A 73 12.65 -5.40 7.12
CA GLU A 73 13.45 -6.59 7.42
C GLU A 73 12.87 -7.82 6.74
N PHE A 74 13.69 -8.54 5.97
CA PHE A 74 13.26 -9.75 5.28
C PHE A 74 12.97 -10.88 6.28
N ASN A 75 11.73 -11.38 6.28
CA ASN A 75 11.35 -12.54 7.07
C ASN A 75 11.44 -13.80 6.21
N GLU A 76 12.43 -14.66 6.47
CA GLU A 76 12.65 -15.89 5.71
C GLU A 76 11.45 -16.85 5.74
N ALA A 77 10.73 -16.93 6.86
CA ALA A 77 9.60 -17.83 7.00
C ALA A 77 8.37 -17.38 6.20
N LEU A 78 8.23 -16.06 6.01
CA LEU A 78 7.13 -15.46 5.26
C LEU A 78 7.52 -15.13 3.81
N GLU A 79 8.82 -15.18 3.48
CA GLU A 79 9.41 -14.85 2.18
C GLU A 79 9.09 -13.42 1.70
N PHE A 80 8.87 -12.49 2.63
CA PHE A 80 8.70 -11.07 2.34
C PHE A 80 9.25 -10.21 3.47
N SER A 81 9.48 -8.92 3.18
CA SER A 81 9.95 -7.97 4.19
C SER A 81 8.82 -7.42 5.03
N GLU A 82 8.98 -7.44 6.34
CA GLU A 82 8.09 -6.86 7.32
C GLU A 82 8.53 -5.45 7.69
N ILE A 83 7.57 -4.57 8.00
CA ILE A 83 7.92 -3.20 8.35
C ILE A 83 8.40 -3.06 9.80
N ILE A 84 9.50 -2.32 9.93
CA ILE A 84 10.11 -1.96 11.21
C ILE A 84 9.90 -0.47 11.45
N LEU A 85 9.38 -0.11 12.62
CA LEU A 85 9.22 1.26 13.11
C LEU A 85 10.13 1.44 14.32
N ASN A 86 11.09 2.36 14.25
CA ASN A 86 11.99 2.68 15.36
C ASN A 86 12.69 1.45 16.00
N ASN A 87 13.12 0.50 15.16
CA ASN A 87 13.72 -0.79 15.52
C ASN A 87 12.75 -1.84 16.12
N GLU A 88 11.44 -1.62 16.02
CA GLU A 88 10.42 -2.59 16.42
C GLU A 88 9.64 -3.10 15.22
N ASN A 89 9.41 -4.41 15.14
CA ASN A 89 8.54 -4.99 14.11
C ASN A 89 7.08 -4.67 14.47
N VAL A 90 6.41 -3.92 13.59
CA VAL A 90 5.04 -3.45 13.80
C VAL A 90 4.05 -4.02 12.78
N GLU A 91 4.48 -5.00 11.98
CA GLU A 91 3.72 -5.57 10.85
C GLU A 91 2.30 -6.00 11.23
N LYS A 92 2.12 -6.53 12.46
CA LYS A 92 0.81 -6.95 12.97
C LYS A 92 -0.02 -5.76 13.45
N GLN A 93 0.57 -4.87 14.24
CA GLN A 93 -0.09 -3.70 14.83
C GLN A 93 -0.66 -2.78 13.74
N ILE A 94 0.08 -2.56 12.65
CA ILE A 94 -0.33 -1.65 11.58
C ILE A 94 -1.53 -2.15 10.76
N ARG A 95 -1.91 -3.43 10.89
CA ARG A 95 -3.00 -4.08 10.15
C ARG A 95 -4.31 -4.13 10.93
N THR A 96 -4.43 -3.44 12.06
CA THR A 96 -5.69 -3.32 12.81
C THR A 96 -6.69 -2.40 12.09
N LEU A 97 -7.96 -2.49 12.46
CA LEU A 97 -8.97 -1.57 11.94
C LEU A 97 -8.76 -0.15 12.49
N GLU A 98 -8.28 -0.02 13.72
CA GLU A 98 -7.98 1.25 14.37
C GLU A 98 -6.90 2.05 13.62
N VAL A 99 -5.78 1.42 13.24
CA VAL A 99 -4.79 2.10 12.38
C VAL A 99 -5.39 2.42 11.01
N SER A 100 -6.30 1.57 10.50
CA SER A 100 -6.96 1.79 9.21
C SER A 100 -7.94 2.96 9.22
N SER A 101 -8.54 3.33 10.36
CA SER A 101 -9.46 4.48 10.43
C SER A 101 -8.72 5.83 10.43
N PHE A 102 -7.45 5.84 10.83
CA PHE A 102 -6.64 7.06 10.90
C PHE A 102 -5.67 7.24 9.72
N VAL A 103 -5.27 6.16 9.03
CA VAL A 103 -4.21 6.22 8.02
C VAL A 103 -4.48 7.20 6.87
N SER A 104 -5.73 7.31 6.42
CA SER A 104 -6.05 8.24 5.33
C SER A 104 -5.87 9.71 5.74
N GLN A 105 -6.18 10.06 7.01
CA GLN A 105 -5.95 11.40 7.55
C GLN A 105 -4.45 11.73 7.65
N VAL A 106 -3.65 10.78 8.15
CA VAL A 106 -2.19 10.94 8.25
C VAL A 106 -1.55 11.03 6.86
N SER A 107 -2.02 10.21 5.91
CA SER A 107 -1.48 10.17 4.54
C SER A 107 -1.81 11.40 3.69
N ALA A 108 -2.73 12.26 4.16
CA ALA A 108 -3.09 13.51 3.51
C ALA A 108 -2.16 14.68 3.91
N ILE A 109 -1.32 14.51 4.93
CA ILE A 109 -0.38 15.55 5.38
C ILE A 109 0.80 15.63 4.41
N ALA A 110 1.04 16.81 3.83
CA ALA A 110 2.07 17.03 2.82
C ALA A 110 3.48 16.65 3.33
N GLU A 111 3.82 16.99 4.57
CA GLU A 111 5.12 16.70 5.17
C GLU A 111 5.35 15.19 5.35
N VAL A 112 4.32 14.45 5.74
CA VAL A 112 4.37 12.98 5.83
C VAL A 112 4.64 12.40 4.44
N ARG A 113 3.87 12.85 3.43
CA ARG A 113 4.04 12.36 2.05
C ARG A 113 5.42 12.68 1.51
N TYR A 114 5.89 13.90 1.68
CA TYR A 114 7.20 14.34 1.21
C TYR A 114 8.31 13.41 1.74
N GLN A 115 8.30 13.11 3.04
CA GLN A 115 9.28 12.21 3.63
C GLN A 115 9.14 10.78 3.09
N LEU A 116 7.94 10.22 3.09
CA LEU A 116 7.76 8.82 2.68
C LEU A 116 8.00 8.58 1.19
N VAL A 117 7.61 9.52 0.32
CA VAL A 117 7.88 9.45 -1.13
C VAL A 117 9.40 9.47 -1.38
N LYS A 118 10.15 10.30 -0.65
CA LYS A 118 11.62 10.30 -0.73
C LYS A 118 12.22 8.93 -0.37
N LEU A 119 11.74 8.29 0.70
CA LEU A 119 12.18 6.93 1.06
C LEU A 119 11.83 5.92 -0.05
N GLN A 120 10.62 6.00 -0.60
CA GLN A 120 10.16 5.10 -1.66
C GLN A 120 11.01 5.23 -2.94
N HIS A 121 11.34 6.45 -3.37
CA HIS A 121 12.25 6.68 -4.49
C HIS A 121 13.61 6.03 -4.27
N GLU A 122 14.22 6.20 -3.09
CA GLU A 122 15.52 5.60 -2.79
C GLU A 122 15.45 4.06 -2.84
N MET A 123 14.34 3.46 -2.39
CA MET A 123 14.13 2.00 -2.49
C MET A 123 14.05 1.50 -3.93
N GLY A 124 13.49 2.30 -4.86
CA GLY A 124 13.32 1.94 -6.26
C GLY A 124 14.48 2.32 -7.20
N LYS A 125 15.48 3.05 -6.73
CA LYS A 125 16.57 3.62 -7.54
C LYS A 125 17.32 2.61 -8.43
N ASN A 126 17.41 1.35 -8.00
CA ASN A 126 18.11 0.29 -8.72
C ASN A 126 17.20 -0.60 -9.57
N LYS A 127 15.93 -0.23 -9.74
CA LYS A 127 14.87 -1.04 -10.37
C LYS A 127 14.75 -2.43 -9.72
N GLY A 128 14.06 -3.36 -10.38
CA GLY A 128 13.86 -4.71 -9.85
C GLY A 128 13.01 -4.69 -8.59
N ILE A 129 11.95 -3.89 -8.63
CA ILE A 129 11.07 -3.62 -7.51
C ILE A 129 9.62 -3.73 -7.97
N VAL A 130 8.78 -4.30 -7.12
CA VAL A 130 7.33 -4.25 -7.20
C VAL A 130 6.84 -3.45 -6.00
N MET A 131 6.24 -2.29 -6.24
CA MET A 131 5.74 -1.43 -5.17
C MET A 131 4.23 -1.26 -5.32
N ASP A 132 3.49 -1.55 -4.25
CA ASP A 132 2.05 -1.32 -4.21
C ASP A 132 1.67 -0.11 -3.35
N GLY A 133 0.61 0.59 -3.77
CA GLY A 133 0.22 1.85 -3.12
C GLY A 133 -1.06 2.48 -3.65
N ARG A 134 -1.05 3.81 -3.77
CA ARG A 134 -2.17 4.63 -4.26
C ARG A 134 -1.76 5.58 -5.38
N ASP A 135 -0.52 6.06 -5.32
CA ASP A 135 0.04 7.02 -6.25
C ASP A 135 1.47 6.63 -6.69
N ILE A 136 1.73 5.32 -6.75
CA ILE A 136 3.03 4.80 -7.15
C ILE A 136 3.31 5.15 -8.61
N GLY A 137 2.41 4.85 -9.54
CA GLY A 137 2.60 5.11 -10.96
C GLY A 137 2.36 6.58 -11.38
N THR A 138 1.79 7.42 -10.50
CA THR A 138 1.52 8.83 -10.78
C THR A 138 2.53 9.78 -10.16
N VAL A 139 3.05 9.46 -8.96
CA VAL A 139 3.91 10.38 -8.19
C VAL A 139 5.26 9.74 -7.85
N VAL A 140 5.28 8.51 -7.33
CA VAL A 140 6.52 7.89 -6.82
C VAL A 140 7.40 7.36 -7.96
N PHE A 141 6.82 6.74 -8.96
CA PHE A 141 7.49 6.20 -10.15
C PHE A 141 6.66 6.53 -11.39
N PRO A 142 6.56 7.82 -11.77
CA PRO A 142 5.90 8.22 -13.01
C PRO A 142 6.60 7.66 -14.26
N ASP A 143 7.83 7.18 -14.14
CA ASP A 143 8.58 6.51 -15.22
C ASP A 143 8.67 4.98 -15.03
N ALA A 144 7.84 4.39 -14.16
CA ALA A 144 7.77 2.92 -14.02
C ALA A 144 7.41 2.27 -15.36
N GLU A 145 8.16 1.23 -15.75
CA GLU A 145 7.97 0.56 -17.04
C GLU A 145 6.65 -0.22 -17.12
N LEU A 146 6.12 -0.67 -15.97
CA LEU A 146 4.77 -1.24 -15.89
C LEU A 146 3.99 -0.59 -14.77
N LYS A 147 2.83 -0.02 -15.10
CA LYS A 147 1.88 0.56 -14.16
C LYS A 147 0.56 -0.18 -14.25
N ILE A 148 0.07 -0.64 -13.10
CA ILE A 148 -1.18 -1.38 -12.99
C ILE A 148 -2.07 -0.66 -11.99
N PHE A 149 -3.36 -0.55 -12.32
CA PHE A 149 -4.37 -0.02 -11.41
C PHE A 149 -5.42 -1.09 -11.11
N LEU A 150 -5.42 -1.63 -9.89
CA LEU A 150 -6.39 -2.64 -9.47
C LEU A 150 -7.65 -2.00 -8.90
N ASN A 151 -8.80 -2.44 -9.41
CA ASN A 151 -10.11 -2.02 -8.96
C ASN A 151 -10.97 -3.24 -8.57
N ALA A 152 -11.98 -3.04 -7.74
CA ALA A 152 -13.06 -4.00 -7.49
C ALA A 152 -14.23 -3.29 -6.79
N SER A 153 -15.44 -3.88 -6.81
CA SER A 153 -16.58 -3.33 -6.08
C SER A 153 -16.29 -3.17 -4.58
N ALA A 154 -16.86 -2.14 -3.95
CA ALA A 154 -16.66 -1.87 -2.53
C ALA A 154 -17.09 -3.04 -1.64
N GLU A 155 -18.20 -3.70 -1.98
CA GLU A 155 -18.75 -4.84 -1.28
C GLU A 155 -17.80 -6.04 -1.33
N VAL A 156 -17.22 -6.33 -2.50
CA VAL A 156 -16.27 -7.44 -2.66
C VAL A 156 -14.98 -7.16 -1.90
N ARG A 157 -14.49 -5.92 -1.93
CA ARG A 157 -13.31 -5.48 -1.17
C ARG A 157 -13.56 -5.53 0.33
N ALA A 158 -14.74 -5.11 0.78
CA ALA A 158 -15.17 -5.22 2.17
C ALA A 158 -15.29 -6.68 2.61
N GLN A 159 -15.87 -7.56 1.79
CA GLN A 159 -16.00 -8.98 2.10
C GLN A 159 -14.62 -9.64 2.25
N ARG A 160 -13.71 -9.42 1.30
CA ARG A 160 -12.32 -9.93 1.38
C ARG A 160 -11.63 -9.50 2.67
N ARG A 161 -11.79 -8.23 3.04
CA ARG A 161 -11.19 -7.68 4.26
C ARG A 161 -11.86 -8.21 5.53
N PHE A 162 -13.17 -8.37 5.51
CA PHE A 162 -13.93 -8.96 6.61
C PHE A 162 -13.48 -10.41 6.86
N ASP A 163 -13.37 -11.22 5.81
CA ASP A 163 -12.90 -12.61 5.91
C ASP A 163 -11.46 -12.68 6.48
N GLU A 164 -10.56 -11.77 6.05
CA GLU A 164 -9.20 -11.65 6.60
C GLU A 164 -9.23 -11.36 8.11
N LEU A 165 -10.01 -10.37 8.54
CA LEU A 165 -10.11 -9.96 9.95
C LEU A 165 -10.74 -11.07 10.82
N ILE A 166 -11.80 -11.72 10.34
CA ILE A 166 -12.43 -12.85 11.03
C ILE A 166 -11.45 -14.03 11.16
N SER A 167 -10.66 -14.32 10.11
CA SER A 167 -9.65 -15.39 10.16
C SER A 167 -8.55 -15.15 11.18
N ARG A 168 -8.29 -13.87 11.52
CA ARG A 168 -7.32 -13.46 12.55
C ARG A 168 -7.93 -13.46 13.96
N GLY A 169 -9.25 -13.62 14.08
CA GLY A 169 -9.98 -13.64 15.35
C GLY A 169 -10.45 -12.26 15.81
N ASP A 170 -10.46 -11.24 14.94
CA ASP A 170 -11.00 -9.93 15.27
C ASP A 170 -12.53 -9.98 15.41
N ALA A 171 -13.07 -9.29 16.42
CA ALA A 171 -14.51 -9.11 16.60
C ALA A 171 -14.96 -7.85 15.84
N ILE A 172 -15.40 -8.01 14.59
CA ILE A 172 -15.82 -6.91 13.71
C ILE A 172 -17.08 -7.28 12.93
N THR A 173 -17.86 -6.29 12.50
CA THR A 173 -19.01 -6.48 11.61
C THR A 173 -18.64 -6.20 10.15
N PHE A 174 -19.37 -6.79 9.20
CA PHE A 174 -19.18 -6.50 7.78
C PHE A 174 -19.45 -5.02 7.49
N GLU A 175 -20.47 -4.44 8.14
CA GLU A 175 -20.87 -3.04 8.00
C GLU A 175 -19.77 -2.07 8.42
N ASP A 176 -19.06 -2.36 9.53
CA ASP A 176 -17.92 -1.54 9.96
C ASP A 176 -16.77 -1.58 8.95
N VAL A 177 -16.50 -2.76 8.36
CA VAL A 177 -15.47 -2.91 7.33
C VAL A 177 -15.87 -2.17 6.05
N LEU A 178 -17.12 -2.31 5.62
CA LEU A 178 -17.62 -1.62 4.42
C LEU A 178 -17.59 -0.10 4.59
N ARG A 179 -17.98 0.41 5.76
CA ARG A 179 -17.87 1.83 6.09
C ARG A 179 -16.42 2.30 6.01
N ASN A 180 -15.50 1.58 6.67
CA ASN A 180 -14.07 1.93 6.64
C ASN A 180 -13.48 1.94 5.23
N VAL A 181 -13.84 0.95 4.40
CA VAL A 181 -13.39 0.87 3.01
C VAL A 181 -13.86 2.09 2.22
N ASN A 182 -15.16 2.43 2.29
CA ASN A 182 -15.72 3.57 1.56
C ASN A 182 -15.15 4.91 2.02
N GLU A 183 -15.03 5.13 3.33
CA GLU A 183 -14.45 6.35 3.90
C GLU A 183 -13.00 6.55 3.44
N ARG A 184 -12.19 5.48 3.49
CA ARG A 184 -10.79 5.53 3.05
C ARG A 184 -10.68 5.81 1.56
N ASP A 185 -11.49 5.15 0.73
CA ASP A 185 -11.46 5.38 -0.70
C ASP A 185 -11.89 6.81 -1.06
N TYR A 186 -12.87 7.37 -0.34
CA TYR A 186 -13.27 8.77 -0.50
C TYR A 186 -12.12 9.72 -0.15
N ILE A 187 -11.51 9.59 1.04
CA ILE A 187 -10.41 10.45 1.47
C ILE A 187 -9.20 10.29 0.55
N ASP A 188 -8.81 9.05 0.23
CA ASP A 188 -7.65 8.75 -0.63
C ASP A 188 -7.83 9.36 -2.03
N SER A 189 -9.05 9.40 -2.59
CA SER A 189 -9.33 9.95 -3.92
C SER A 189 -9.59 11.46 -3.96
N HIS A 190 -9.94 12.08 -2.82
CA HIS A 190 -10.29 13.51 -2.74
C HIS A 190 -9.26 14.37 -2.01
N ARG A 191 -8.20 13.79 -1.46
CA ARG A 191 -7.11 14.57 -0.85
C ARG A 191 -6.41 15.45 -1.88
N GLU A 192 -5.97 16.63 -1.45
CA GLU A 192 -5.25 17.57 -2.32
C GLU A 192 -3.88 17.01 -2.76
N GLU A 193 -3.18 16.36 -1.82
CA GLU A 193 -1.84 15.83 -2.06
C GLU A 193 -1.88 14.39 -2.60
N SER A 194 -1.44 14.22 -3.85
CA SER A 194 -1.33 12.94 -4.55
C SER A 194 -2.58 12.04 -4.42
N PRO A 195 -3.76 12.47 -4.92
CA PRO A 195 -4.98 11.68 -4.82
C PRO A 195 -4.84 10.34 -5.53
N LEU A 196 -5.53 9.32 -5.02
CA LEU A 196 -5.68 8.02 -5.68
C LEU A 196 -6.32 8.25 -7.05
N THR A 197 -5.50 8.14 -8.08
CA THR A 197 -5.86 8.36 -9.47
C THR A 197 -5.08 7.38 -10.33
N LYS A 198 -5.73 6.91 -11.39
CA LYS A 198 -5.07 6.03 -12.35
C LYS A 198 -4.15 6.86 -13.24
N ALA A 199 -2.88 6.49 -13.34
CA ALA A 199 -1.95 7.09 -14.31
C ALA A 199 -2.47 6.88 -15.75
N GLU A 200 -2.20 7.82 -16.65
CA GLU A 200 -2.73 7.76 -18.03
C GLU A 200 -2.31 6.49 -18.78
N ASP A 201 -1.10 6.01 -18.52
CA ASP A 201 -0.49 4.82 -19.09
C ASP A 201 -0.66 3.56 -18.22
N ALA A 202 -1.40 3.65 -17.10
CA ALA A 202 -1.66 2.48 -16.27
C ALA A 202 -2.74 1.56 -16.84
N ILE A 203 -2.47 0.26 -16.80
CA ILE A 203 -3.42 -0.77 -17.21
C ILE A 203 -4.38 -1.04 -16.05
N GLU A 204 -5.67 -0.78 -16.27
CA GLU A 204 -6.71 -1.04 -15.28
C GLU A 204 -7.17 -2.50 -15.30
N ILE A 205 -7.25 -3.10 -14.11
CA ILE A 205 -7.71 -4.47 -13.93
C ILE A 205 -8.79 -4.50 -12.84
N ASP A 206 -10.02 -4.80 -13.26
CA ASP A 206 -11.11 -5.12 -12.33
C ASP A 206 -10.94 -6.55 -11.82
N THR A 207 -10.77 -6.69 -10.51
CA THR A 207 -10.60 -7.96 -9.80
C THR A 207 -11.88 -8.46 -9.16
N THR A 208 -13.02 -7.81 -9.38
CA THR A 208 -14.31 -8.13 -8.74
C THR A 208 -14.70 -9.61 -8.88
N HIS A 209 -14.52 -10.18 -10.07
CA HIS A 209 -14.90 -11.56 -10.38
C HIS A 209 -13.69 -12.47 -10.64
N LEU A 210 -12.49 -12.03 -10.29
CA LEU A 210 -11.26 -12.79 -10.52
C LEU A 210 -10.78 -13.43 -9.22
N SER A 211 -10.43 -14.71 -9.29
CA SER A 211 -9.66 -15.39 -8.26
C SER A 211 -8.24 -14.80 -8.16
N LEU A 212 -7.54 -15.06 -7.05
CA LEU A 212 -6.15 -14.61 -6.89
C LEU A 212 -5.23 -15.18 -7.98
N GLN A 213 -5.46 -16.42 -8.41
CA GLN A 213 -4.68 -17.05 -9.47
C GLN A 213 -4.91 -16.36 -10.82
N GLU A 214 -6.17 -16.10 -11.18
CA GLU A 214 -6.49 -15.39 -12.44
C GLU A 214 -5.95 -13.95 -12.44
N GLN A 215 -5.99 -13.27 -11.29
CA GLN A 215 -5.37 -11.95 -11.13
C GLN A 215 -3.86 -12.04 -11.36
N TYR A 216 -3.19 -13.00 -10.73
CA TYR A 216 -1.76 -13.22 -10.87
C TYR A 216 -1.38 -13.54 -12.32
N ASP A 217 -2.03 -14.51 -12.95
CA ASP A 217 -1.71 -14.95 -14.31
C ASP A 217 -1.86 -13.80 -15.31
N LYS A 218 -2.95 -13.03 -15.19
CA LYS A 218 -3.20 -11.86 -16.05
C LYS A 218 -2.12 -10.80 -15.89
N ILE A 219 -1.72 -10.51 -14.64
CA ILE A 219 -0.70 -9.48 -14.37
C ILE A 219 0.70 -9.97 -14.75
N PHE A 220 1.02 -11.23 -14.50
CA PHE A 220 2.29 -11.82 -14.85
C PHE A 220 2.49 -11.88 -16.37
N GLN A 221 1.41 -12.09 -17.14
CA GLN A 221 1.46 -11.94 -18.61
C GLN A 221 1.88 -10.52 -19.03
N LEU A 222 1.29 -9.48 -18.41
CA LEU A 222 1.68 -8.09 -18.69
C LEU A 222 3.15 -7.85 -18.34
N VAL A 223 3.63 -8.38 -17.22
CA VAL A 223 5.05 -8.30 -16.84
C VAL A 223 5.95 -8.90 -17.91
N ASN A 224 5.64 -10.09 -18.42
CA ASN A 224 6.45 -10.74 -19.45
C ASN A 224 6.46 -9.92 -20.75
N MET A 225 5.31 -9.42 -21.19
CA MET A 225 5.22 -8.55 -22.36
C MET A 225 6.06 -7.28 -22.19
N THR A 226 5.98 -6.63 -21.02
CA THR A 226 6.82 -5.47 -20.74
C THR A 226 8.30 -5.83 -20.77
N LEU A 227 8.71 -6.96 -20.18
CA LEU A 227 10.11 -7.37 -20.18
C LEU A 227 10.65 -7.63 -21.59
N GLU A 228 9.84 -8.22 -22.48
CA GLU A 228 10.18 -8.44 -23.89
C GLU A 228 10.47 -7.13 -24.65
N ASP A 229 9.81 -6.02 -24.29
CA ASP A 229 10.08 -4.70 -24.88
C ASP A 229 11.46 -4.13 -24.49
N TYR A 230 12.12 -4.69 -23.47
CA TYR A 230 13.44 -4.28 -22.98
C TYR A 230 14.53 -5.36 -23.15
N GLU A 231 14.24 -6.46 -23.86
CA GLU A 231 15.24 -7.43 -24.33
C GLU A 231 15.80 -7.05 -25.71
#